data_AF-A0A1J7IHA0-F1
#
_entry.id   AF-A0A1J7IHA0-F1
#
_cell.length_a   1.000
_cell.length_b   1.000
_cell.length_c   1.000
_cell.angle_alpha   90.00
_cell.angle_beta   90.00
_cell.angle_gamma   90.00
#
_symmetry.space_group_name_H-M   'P 1'
#
loop_
_entity.id
_entity.type
_entity.pdbx_description
1 polymer ?
#
loop_
_entity_poly.entity_id
_entity_poly.type
_entity_poly.pdbx_seq_one_letter_code
_entity_poly.pdbx_strand_id
1 'polypeptide(L)'
;MRVDKSVEAGLALIAKDKSRILGLSHGNHTNIQPGDFVPKGDATSPPKLTYAAASPSATYLVICLDLDGPFPNFSVCSPALHWLQPGLKSTGTDTELLSKDPFVCDYAPPGPPPIGSPHRYVYFLYEQPDGFDGSKYAPPGGKGVGIGPRMRWSLDDWGKGVGLGPVLAVNYHSSQ
;
A
#
# COMPACT_ATOMS: atom_id res chain seq x y z
N MET A 1 4.88 -16.61 -9.69
CA MET A 1 4.77 -15.26 -9.10
C MET A 1 6.03 -14.49 -9.47
N ARG A 2 5.92 -13.22 -9.87
CA ARG A 2 7.12 -12.36 -9.99
C ARG A 2 7.70 -12.19 -8.59
N VAL A 3 9.01 -12.41 -8.43
CA VAL A 3 9.67 -12.19 -7.14
C VAL A 3 10.05 -10.72 -7.05
N ASP A 4 9.43 -9.98 -6.13
CA ASP A 4 9.82 -8.61 -5.76
C ASP A 4 10.54 -8.66 -4.40
N LYS A 5 11.83 -8.36 -4.41
CA LYS A 5 12.68 -8.41 -3.20
C LYS A 5 12.23 -7.38 -2.17
N SER A 6 11.72 -6.24 -2.61
CA SER A 6 11.18 -5.21 -1.72
C SER A 6 9.94 -5.67 -0.96
N VAL A 7 9.10 -6.51 -1.58
CA VAL A 7 7.94 -7.11 -0.91
C VAL A 7 8.40 -8.08 0.18
N GLU A 8 9.32 -8.98 -0.14
CA GLU A 8 9.89 -9.93 0.83
C GLU A 8 10.60 -9.20 1.99
N ALA A 9 11.39 -8.18 1.69
CA ALA A 9 12.09 -7.38 2.67
C ALA A 9 11.11 -6.66 3.62
N GLY A 10 10.03 -6.09 3.08
CA GLY A 10 9.01 -5.42 3.89
C GLY A 10 8.24 -6.37 4.82
N LEU A 11 7.87 -7.57 4.32
CA LEU A 11 7.24 -8.58 5.16
C LEU A 11 8.19 -9.14 6.24
N ALA A 12 9.46 -9.35 5.89
CA ALA A 12 10.47 -9.79 6.84
C ALA A 12 10.77 -8.73 7.91
N LEU A 13 10.65 -7.43 7.57
CA LEU A 13 10.86 -6.33 8.50
C LEU A 13 9.88 -6.40 9.68
N ILE A 14 8.59 -6.54 9.41
CA ILE A 14 7.54 -6.57 10.46
C ILE A 14 7.43 -7.91 11.19
N ALA A 15 8.05 -8.95 10.63
CA ALA A 15 8.26 -10.21 11.33
C ALA A 15 9.35 -10.07 12.40
N LYS A 16 10.39 -9.28 12.13
CA LYS A 16 11.55 -9.08 13.02
C LYS A 16 11.38 -7.94 14.02
N ASP A 17 10.71 -6.87 13.60
CA ASP A 17 10.60 -5.63 14.37
C ASP A 17 9.17 -5.09 14.31
N LYS A 18 8.45 -5.21 15.43
CA LYS A 18 7.07 -4.75 15.56
C LYS A 18 6.94 -3.22 15.57
N SER A 19 8.03 -2.48 15.86
CA SER A 19 8.02 -1.02 15.78
C SER A 19 7.90 -0.50 14.34
N ARG A 20 8.11 -1.38 13.36
CA ARG A 20 8.00 -1.10 11.92
C ARG A 20 6.61 -1.41 11.36
N ILE A 21 5.65 -1.75 12.21
CA ILE A 21 4.27 -1.95 11.78
C ILE A 21 3.63 -0.59 11.50
N LEU A 22 3.12 -0.41 10.29
CA LEU A 22 2.33 0.76 9.91
C LEU A 22 0.96 0.69 10.59
N GLY A 23 0.54 1.77 11.26
CA GLY A 23 -0.80 1.82 11.85
C GLY A 23 -1.85 1.87 10.74
N LEU A 24 -2.87 1.01 10.85
CA LEU A 24 -3.82 0.73 9.79
C LEU A 24 -5.24 0.59 10.38
N SER A 25 -6.23 1.25 9.76
CA SER A 25 -7.65 1.09 10.13
C SER A 25 -8.55 1.17 8.89
N HIS A 26 -9.57 0.31 8.84
CA HIS A 26 -10.57 0.22 7.76
C HIS A 26 -11.98 0.14 8.36
N GLY A 27 -12.86 1.09 8.03
CA GLY A 27 -14.22 1.13 8.57
C GLY A 27 -14.21 1.06 10.10
N ASN A 28 -14.83 0.02 10.67
CA ASN A 28 -14.89 -0.23 12.11
C ASN A 28 -13.68 -1.04 12.66
N HIS A 29 -12.79 -1.51 11.79
CA HIS A 29 -11.59 -2.26 12.17
C HIS A 29 -10.47 -1.27 12.46
N THR A 30 -10.19 -1.08 13.74
CA THR A 30 -9.13 -0.19 14.23
C THR A 30 -7.92 -1.00 14.70
N ASN A 31 -6.72 -0.42 14.59
CA ASN A 31 -5.47 -1.06 15.01
C ASN A 31 -5.24 -2.46 14.39
N ILE A 32 -5.50 -2.58 13.09
CA ILE A 32 -5.32 -3.81 12.32
C ILE A 32 -3.88 -4.30 12.48
N GLN A 33 -3.70 -5.53 12.95
CA GLN A 33 -2.40 -6.18 13.06
C GLN A 33 -2.05 -6.96 11.78
N PRO A 34 -0.76 -7.18 11.50
CA PRO A 34 -0.34 -7.94 10.34
C PRO A 34 -0.99 -9.33 10.27
N GLY A 35 -1.81 -9.55 9.24
CA GLY A 35 -2.51 -10.82 9.00
C GLY A 35 -3.96 -10.88 9.48
N ASP A 36 -4.45 -9.85 10.18
CA ASP A 36 -5.85 -9.76 10.56
C ASP A 36 -6.77 -9.85 9.33
N PHE A 37 -7.99 -10.35 9.54
CA PHE A 37 -8.99 -10.43 8.49
C PHE A 37 -9.89 -9.19 8.52
N VAL A 38 -10.04 -8.53 7.37
CA VAL A 38 -10.97 -7.41 7.17
C VAL A 38 -11.91 -7.78 6.02
N PRO A 39 -13.24 -7.86 6.25
CA PRO A 39 -14.21 -8.09 5.19
C PRO A 39 -14.07 -7.05 4.07
N LYS A 40 -14.17 -7.46 2.79
CA LYS A 40 -14.00 -6.50 1.68
C LYS A 40 -15.01 -5.35 1.71
N GLY A 41 -16.20 -5.57 2.28
CA GLY A 41 -17.22 -4.54 2.48
C GLY A 41 -16.79 -3.44 3.45
N ASP A 42 -15.88 -3.74 4.37
CA ASP A 42 -15.35 -2.78 5.34
C ASP A 42 -14.09 -2.05 4.82
N ALA A 43 -13.46 -2.58 3.77
CA ALA A 43 -12.24 -2.04 3.14
C ALA A 43 -12.52 -1.32 1.80
N THR A 44 -13.72 -0.74 1.66
CA THR A 44 -14.18 -0.08 0.42
C THR A 44 -13.51 1.27 0.14
N SER A 45 -12.95 1.90 1.17
CA SER A 45 -12.23 3.17 1.11
C SER A 45 -10.74 2.98 1.44
N PRO A 46 -9.85 3.92 1.06
CA PRO A 46 -8.47 3.89 1.54
C PRO A 46 -8.44 3.83 3.07
N PRO A 47 -7.51 3.06 3.67
CA PRO A 47 -7.42 3.00 5.11
C PRO A 47 -6.94 4.32 5.71
N LYS A 48 -7.28 4.55 6.97
CA LYS A 48 -6.54 5.51 7.80
C LYS A 48 -5.16 4.94 8.10
N LEU A 49 -4.12 5.73 7.82
CA LEU A 49 -2.73 5.40 8.10
C LEU A 49 -2.21 6.24 9.26
N THR A 50 -1.53 5.60 10.22
CA THR A 50 -0.77 6.30 11.27
C THR A 50 0.66 5.79 11.30
N TYR A 51 1.61 6.69 11.55
CA TYR A 51 3.03 6.35 11.61
C TYR A 51 3.69 7.04 12.80
N ALA A 52 3.93 6.28 13.87
CA ALA A 52 4.40 6.82 15.14
C ALA A 52 5.73 7.59 15.04
N ALA A 53 6.60 7.21 14.09
CA ALA A 53 7.87 7.88 13.84
C ALA A 53 7.79 8.97 12.75
N ALA A 54 6.59 9.48 12.45
CA ALA A 54 6.42 10.52 11.45
C ALA A 54 7.08 11.84 11.89
N SER A 55 8.00 12.35 11.08
CA SER A 55 8.50 13.71 11.18
C SER A 55 7.50 14.74 10.61
N PRO A 56 7.32 15.92 11.25
CA PRO A 56 6.49 17.02 10.73
C PRO A 56 7.01 17.64 9.43
N SER A 57 8.31 17.53 9.13
CA SER A 57 8.91 18.10 7.92
C SER A 57 9.00 17.12 6.75
N ALA A 58 8.79 15.83 7.00
CA ALA A 58 8.90 14.80 5.98
C ALA A 58 7.61 14.64 5.19
N THR A 59 7.77 14.20 3.94
CA THR A 59 6.66 13.79 3.07
C THR A 59 6.83 12.31 2.78
N TYR A 60 5.73 11.57 2.77
CA TYR A 60 5.72 10.13 2.58
C TYR A 60 4.92 9.75 1.35
N LEU A 61 5.12 8.51 0.89
CA LEU A 61 4.22 7.84 -0.03
C LEU A 61 3.82 6.47 0.53
N VAL A 62 2.63 6.02 0.14
CA VAL A 62 2.16 4.67 0.42
C VAL A 62 1.91 3.91 -0.87
N ILE A 63 2.20 2.61 -0.84
CA ILE A 63 1.93 1.67 -1.90
C ILE A 63 1.14 0.50 -1.31
N CYS A 64 -0.01 0.17 -1.88
CA CYS A 64 -0.77 -1.04 -1.53
C CYS A 64 -0.69 -2.06 -2.67
N LEU A 65 -0.32 -3.30 -2.34
CA LEU A 65 -0.23 -4.41 -3.27
C LEU A 65 -1.10 -5.59 -2.81
N ASP A 66 -1.85 -6.18 -3.75
CA ASP A 66 -2.41 -7.53 -3.58
C ASP A 66 -1.38 -8.56 -4.09
N LEU A 67 -0.97 -9.46 -3.19
CA LEU A 67 0.04 -10.46 -3.48
C LEU A 67 -0.53 -11.78 -4.02
N ASP A 68 -1.85 -11.93 -4.08
CA ASP A 68 -2.51 -13.22 -4.23
C ASP A 68 -3.52 -13.28 -5.39
N GLY A 69 -3.54 -12.31 -6.31
CA GLY A 69 -4.42 -12.32 -7.48
C GLY A 69 -4.04 -13.32 -8.59
N PRO A 70 -5.00 -14.08 -9.18
CA PRO A 70 -6.40 -14.22 -8.80
C PRO A 70 -6.66 -15.16 -7.62
N PHE A 71 -5.71 -16.04 -7.29
CA PHE A 71 -5.79 -16.93 -6.12
C PHE A 71 -4.41 -17.08 -5.46
N PRO A 72 -4.31 -17.23 -4.13
CA PRO A 72 -3.01 -17.37 -3.45
C PRO A 72 -2.13 -18.52 -3.98
N ASN A 73 -2.75 -19.64 -4.39
CA ASN A 73 -2.05 -20.80 -4.96
C ASN A 73 -1.83 -20.72 -6.49
N PHE A 74 -2.38 -19.69 -7.15
CA PHE A 74 -2.24 -19.43 -8.59
C PHE A 74 -2.20 -17.92 -8.85
N SER A 75 -1.23 -17.25 -8.24
CA SER A 75 -1.15 -15.79 -8.13
C SER A 75 -0.51 -15.12 -9.36
N VAL A 76 -1.00 -15.46 -10.56
CA VAL A 76 -0.39 -15.02 -11.82
C VAL A 76 -0.56 -13.52 -12.09
N CYS A 77 -1.52 -12.86 -11.47
CA CYS A 77 -1.73 -11.42 -11.61
C CYS A 77 -0.92 -10.58 -10.60
N SER A 78 -0.25 -11.23 -9.66
CA SER A 78 0.48 -10.58 -8.57
C SER A 78 1.92 -10.16 -8.91
N PRO A 79 2.44 -9.12 -8.24
CA PRO A 79 1.71 -8.19 -7.38
C PRO A 79 0.73 -7.32 -8.17
N ALA A 80 -0.45 -7.04 -7.62
CA ALA A 80 -1.41 -6.13 -8.22
C ALA A 80 -1.43 -4.80 -7.45
N LEU A 81 -1.25 -3.67 -8.15
CA LEU A 81 -1.23 -2.34 -7.55
C LEU A 81 -2.64 -1.88 -7.18
N HIS A 82 -2.93 -1.88 -5.89
CA HIS A 82 -4.22 -1.43 -5.35
C HIS A 82 -4.24 0.06 -5.02
N TRP A 83 -3.11 0.64 -4.63
CA TRP A 83 -3.06 2.06 -4.29
C TRP A 83 -1.63 2.60 -4.37
N LEU A 84 -1.47 3.82 -4.87
CA LEU A 84 -0.22 4.57 -4.81
C LEU A 84 -0.52 6.04 -4.57
N GLN A 85 -0.26 6.50 -3.34
CA GLN A 85 -0.53 7.86 -2.91
C GLN A 85 0.75 8.54 -2.41
N PRO A 86 1.28 9.52 -3.14
CA PRO A 86 2.33 10.41 -2.66
C PRO A 86 1.75 11.55 -1.81
N GLY A 87 2.60 12.40 -1.28
CA GLY A 87 2.21 13.65 -0.62
C GLY A 87 1.65 13.47 0.79
N LEU A 88 1.82 12.29 1.39
CA LEU A 88 1.35 12.02 2.74
C LEU A 88 2.17 12.83 3.75
N LYS A 89 1.51 13.59 4.61
CA LYS A 89 2.13 14.36 5.69
C LYS A 89 1.44 14.08 7.01
N SER A 90 2.22 14.15 8.08
CA SER A 90 1.68 14.01 9.44
C SER A 90 0.80 15.20 9.79
N THR A 91 -0.35 14.95 10.41
CA THR A 91 -1.21 16.00 10.97
C THR A 91 -0.67 16.58 12.29
N GLY A 92 0.36 15.97 12.89
CA GLY A 92 0.98 16.39 14.15
C GLY A 92 0.22 15.99 15.42
N THR A 93 -1.12 15.92 15.38
CA THR A 93 -1.95 15.58 16.54
C THR A 93 -2.04 14.08 16.83
N ASP A 94 -2.13 13.24 15.79
CA ASP A 94 -2.38 11.78 15.96
C ASP A 94 -1.39 10.90 15.18
N THR A 95 -0.30 11.47 14.68
CA THR A 95 0.63 10.81 13.73
C THR A 95 -0.06 10.26 12.46
N GLU A 96 -1.30 10.69 12.21
CA GLU A 96 -2.09 10.36 11.04
C GLU A 96 -1.47 10.97 9.80
N LEU A 97 -1.43 10.18 8.73
CA LEU A 97 -0.90 10.58 7.44
C LEU A 97 -2.03 10.90 6.48
N LEU A 98 -2.08 12.15 6.02
CA LEU A 98 -3.04 12.61 5.02
C LEU A 98 -2.32 13.20 3.82
N SER A 99 -2.90 13.01 2.64
CA SER A 99 -2.42 13.64 1.41
C SER A 99 -3.54 14.44 0.77
N LYS A 100 -3.16 15.56 0.15
CA LYS A 100 -4.03 16.36 -0.73
C LYS A 100 -3.55 16.31 -2.18
N ASP A 101 -2.47 15.58 -2.42
CA ASP A 101 -1.86 15.47 -3.74
C ASP A 101 -2.62 14.46 -4.60
N PRO A 102 -2.59 14.60 -5.94
CA PRO A 102 -3.14 13.58 -6.82
C PRO A 102 -2.52 12.21 -6.56
N PHE A 103 -3.34 11.17 -6.60
CA PHE A 103 -2.85 9.80 -6.59
C PHE A 103 -2.07 9.50 -7.87
N VAL A 104 -1.05 8.64 -7.77
CA VAL A 104 -0.46 7.99 -8.94
C VAL A 104 -1.32 6.80 -9.37
N CYS A 105 -1.90 6.10 -8.39
CA CYS A 105 -2.85 5.04 -8.62
C CYS A 105 -3.93 5.13 -7.53
N ASP A 106 -5.18 5.34 -7.93
CA ASP A 106 -6.32 5.42 -7.03
C ASP A 106 -6.50 4.11 -6.28
N TYR A 107 -7.08 4.22 -5.09
CA TYR A 107 -7.40 3.08 -4.26
C TYR A 107 -8.47 2.21 -4.93
N ALA A 108 -8.09 1.01 -5.31
CA ALA A 108 -9.01 -0.06 -5.67
C ALA A 108 -9.26 -0.91 -4.40
N PRO A 109 -10.52 -1.09 -3.96
CA PRO A 109 -10.82 -1.92 -2.80
C PRO A 109 -10.51 -3.39 -3.07
N PRO A 110 -10.40 -4.23 -2.01
CA PRO A 110 -10.28 -5.67 -2.15
C PRO A 110 -11.38 -6.25 -3.04
N GLY A 111 -10.98 -6.99 -4.07
CA GLY A 111 -11.87 -7.65 -5.02
C GLY A 111 -11.51 -9.11 -5.31
N PRO A 112 -11.14 -9.92 -4.30
CA PRO A 112 -10.78 -11.31 -4.52
C PRO A 112 -11.99 -12.10 -5.05
N PRO A 113 -11.79 -13.08 -5.94
CA PRO A 113 -12.87 -13.92 -6.44
C PRO A 113 -13.61 -14.65 -5.31
N PRO A 114 -14.93 -14.91 -5.42
CA PRO A 114 -15.71 -15.55 -4.35
C PRO A 114 -15.28 -16.97 -3.98
N ILE A 115 -14.65 -17.71 -4.91
CA ILE A 115 -14.29 -19.13 -4.76
C ILE A 115 -12.79 -19.24 -4.50
N GLY A 116 -12.31 -18.54 -3.46
CA GLY A 116 -10.89 -18.42 -3.14
C GLY A 116 -10.63 -18.37 -1.63
N SER A 117 -9.35 -18.45 -1.27
CA SER A 117 -8.88 -18.07 0.06
C SER A 117 -8.61 -16.56 0.09
N PRO A 118 -8.67 -15.91 1.28
CA PRO A 118 -8.42 -14.48 1.40
C PRO A 118 -7.09 -14.04 0.79
N HIS A 119 -7.09 -12.89 0.12
CA HIS A 119 -5.89 -12.27 -0.45
C HIS A 119 -5.20 -11.37 0.58
N ARG A 120 -3.87 -11.24 0.50
CA ARG A 120 -3.07 -10.32 1.31
C ARG A 120 -2.93 -8.97 0.63
N TYR A 121 -3.44 -7.93 1.28
CA TYR A 121 -3.29 -6.53 0.89
C TYR A 121 -2.22 -5.88 1.75
N VAL A 122 -1.06 -5.62 1.17
CA VAL A 122 0.15 -5.15 1.87
C VAL A 122 0.39 -3.68 1.58
N TYR A 123 0.49 -2.88 2.64
CA TYR A 123 0.72 -1.44 2.62
C TYR A 123 2.15 -1.15 3.01
N PHE A 124 2.90 -0.51 2.12
CA PHE A 124 4.30 -0.11 2.34
C PHE A 124 4.37 1.41 2.43
N LEU A 125 4.95 1.93 3.51
CA LEU A 125 5.23 3.35 3.68
C LEU A 125 6.70 3.63 3.37
N TYR A 126 6.96 4.64 2.55
CA TYR A 126 8.29 5.14 2.23
C TYR A 126 8.36 6.65 2.49
N GLU A 127 9.55 7.15 2.74
CA GLU A 127 9.83 8.57 2.55
C GLU A 127 9.73 8.90 1.06
N GLN A 128 9.08 10.01 0.74
CA GLN A 128 8.95 10.47 -0.64
C GLN A 128 10.30 10.95 -1.15
N PRO A 129 10.79 10.45 -2.31
CA PRO A 129 12.04 10.92 -2.88
C PRO A 129 12.03 12.43 -3.10
N ASP A 130 13.17 13.07 -2.87
CA ASP A 130 13.33 14.51 -3.09
C ASP A 130 13.02 14.87 -4.54
N GLY A 131 12.19 15.91 -4.73
CA GLY A 131 11.78 16.34 -6.06
C GLY A 131 10.83 15.38 -6.79
N PHE A 132 10.30 14.36 -6.11
CA PHE A 132 9.25 13.51 -6.68
C PHE A 132 8.00 14.35 -7.02
N ASP A 133 7.65 14.33 -8.29
CA ASP A 133 6.46 15.01 -8.82
C ASP A 133 5.40 13.98 -9.18
N GLY A 134 4.47 13.76 -8.26
CA GLY A 134 3.37 12.80 -8.44
C GLY A 134 2.47 13.12 -9.63
N SER A 135 2.39 14.39 -10.04
CA SER A 135 1.54 14.80 -11.17
C SER A 135 1.98 14.21 -12.51
N LYS A 136 3.27 13.88 -12.66
CA LYS A 136 3.81 13.21 -13.85
C LYS A 136 3.32 11.78 -14.02
N TYR A 137 2.93 11.14 -12.93
CA TYR A 137 2.45 9.76 -12.90
C TYR A 137 0.94 9.67 -12.65
N ALA A 138 0.31 10.79 -12.24
CA ALA A 138 -1.12 10.85 -12.01
C ALA A 138 -1.89 10.67 -13.32
N PRO A 139 -2.96 9.88 -13.33
CA PRO A 139 -3.77 9.69 -14.53
C PRO A 139 -4.47 11.00 -14.95
N PRO A 140 -4.57 11.28 -16.27
CA PRO A 140 -5.16 12.51 -16.76
C PRO A 140 -6.57 12.76 -16.22
N GLY A 141 -6.80 13.95 -15.68
CA GLY A 141 -8.10 14.38 -15.15
C GLY A 141 -8.54 13.63 -13.90
N GLY A 142 -7.63 12.96 -13.18
CA GLY A 142 -7.96 12.23 -11.95
C GLY A 142 -8.81 11.00 -12.17
N LYS A 143 -8.80 10.43 -13.39
CA LYS A 143 -9.51 9.19 -13.70
C LYS A 143 -8.84 8.01 -13.00
N GLY A 144 -9.64 7.04 -12.56
CA GLY A 144 -9.09 5.81 -11.99
C GLY A 144 -8.22 5.04 -12.99
N VAL A 145 -7.20 4.37 -12.49
CA VAL A 145 -6.32 3.46 -13.22
C VAL A 145 -7.07 2.16 -13.47
N GLY A 146 -7.15 1.76 -14.74
CA GLY A 146 -7.77 0.49 -15.13
C GLY A 146 -7.07 -0.75 -14.58
N ILE A 147 -7.73 -1.90 -14.66
CA ILE A 147 -7.23 -3.17 -14.08
C ILE A 147 -5.90 -3.61 -14.71
N GLY A 148 -5.75 -3.49 -16.04
CA GLY A 148 -4.57 -3.99 -16.76
C GLY A 148 -3.22 -3.47 -16.21
N PRO A 149 -3.00 -2.15 -16.13
CA PRO A 149 -1.77 -1.55 -15.60
C PRO A 149 -1.46 -1.87 -14.13
N ARG A 150 -2.45 -2.33 -13.37
CA ARG A 150 -2.27 -2.72 -11.97
C ARG A 150 -1.65 -4.10 -11.84
N MET A 151 -1.87 -5.00 -12.78
CA MET A 151 -1.46 -6.41 -12.66
C MET A 151 0.02 -6.61 -12.96
N ARG A 152 0.65 -7.55 -12.25
CA ARG A 152 2.08 -7.89 -12.35
C ARG A 152 2.99 -6.68 -12.16
N TRP A 153 2.54 -5.72 -11.36
CA TRP A 153 3.26 -4.50 -11.04
C TRP A 153 4.46 -4.82 -10.18
N SER A 154 5.60 -4.16 -10.43
CA SER A 154 6.84 -4.42 -9.71
C SER A 154 7.27 -3.24 -8.88
N LEU A 155 7.33 -3.49 -7.57
CA LEU A 155 7.81 -2.54 -6.59
C LEU A 155 9.31 -2.29 -6.75
N ASP A 156 10.08 -3.32 -7.10
CA ASP A 156 11.51 -3.21 -7.34
C ASP A 156 11.81 -2.29 -8.53
N ASP A 157 11.18 -2.53 -9.69
CA ASP A 157 11.41 -1.74 -10.90
C ASP A 157 10.92 -0.30 -10.73
N TRP A 158 9.71 -0.11 -10.20
CA TRP A 158 9.15 1.22 -10.01
C TRP A 158 9.96 2.01 -8.98
N GLY A 159 10.29 1.37 -7.85
CA GLY A 159 11.08 1.98 -6.80
C GLY A 159 12.46 2.41 -7.28
N LYS A 160 13.14 1.56 -8.07
CA LYS A 160 14.40 1.93 -8.72
C LYS A 160 14.22 3.11 -9.69
N GLY A 161 13.13 3.13 -10.46
CA GLY A 161 12.85 4.17 -11.45
C GLY A 161 12.65 5.56 -10.84
N VAL A 162 12.12 5.64 -9.61
CA VAL A 162 11.84 6.90 -8.92
C VAL A 162 12.82 7.21 -7.77
N GLY A 163 13.79 6.33 -7.53
CA GLY A 163 14.77 6.49 -6.46
C GLY A 163 14.20 6.28 -5.05
N LEU A 164 13.30 5.32 -4.87
CA LEU A 164 12.80 4.96 -3.54
C LEU A 164 13.94 4.54 -2.60
N GLY A 165 13.92 5.10 -1.39
CA GLY A 165 14.75 4.67 -0.28
C GLY A 165 14.25 3.36 0.36
N PRO A 166 14.80 2.98 1.51
CA PRO A 166 14.35 1.80 2.25
C PRO A 166 12.91 1.98 2.77
N VAL A 167 12.19 0.88 2.92
CA VAL A 167 10.83 0.89 3.47
C VAL A 167 10.84 1.32 4.95
N LEU A 168 9.97 2.25 5.29
CA LEU A 168 9.84 2.80 6.64
C LEU A 168 8.93 1.97 7.53
N ALA A 169 7.76 1.59 7.03
CA ALA A 169 6.82 0.78 7.79
C ALA A 169 5.98 -0.07 6.84
N VAL A 170 5.51 -1.22 7.33
CA VAL A 170 4.66 -2.12 6.56
C VAL A 170 3.52 -2.60 7.43
N ASN A 171 2.35 -2.84 6.84
CA ASN A 171 1.31 -3.63 7.48
C ASN A 171 0.50 -4.34 6.40
N TYR A 172 -0.24 -5.37 6.77
CA TYR A 172 -1.13 -6.05 5.83
C TYR A 172 -2.32 -6.66 6.55
N HIS A 173 -3.42 -6.75 5.82
CA HIS A 173 -4.57 -7.54 6.23
C HIS A 173 -4.92 -8.55 5.13
N SER A 174 -5.70 -9.55 5.50
CA SER A 174 -6.37 -10.44 4.56
C SER A 174 -7.79 -9.94 4.29
N SER A 175 -8.34 -10.22 3.10
CA SER A 175 -9.72 -9.86 2.77
C SER A 175 -10.34 -10.85 1.78
N GLN A 176 -11.67 -11.03 1.84
CA GLN A 176 -12.48 -11.92 0.99
C GLN A 176 -13.89 -11.37 0.75
#